data_AF-A0A954INS9-F1
#
_entry.id   AF-A0A954INS9-F1
#
_cell.length_a   1.000
_cell.length_b   1.000
_cell.length_c   1.000
_cell.angle_alpha   90.00
_cell.angle_beta   90.00
_cell.angle_gamma   90.00
#
_symmetry.space_group_name_H-M   'P 1'
#
loop_
_entity.id
_entity.type
_entity.pdbx_description
1 polymer ?
#
loop_
_entity_poly.entity_id
_entity_poly.type
_entity_poly.pdbx_seq_one_letter_code
_entity_poly.pdbx_strand_id
1 'polypeptide(L)'
;MKSFLFTFSSTADDRRARLLRESCRLQGVQLDWIPCQHTSEKPRQLVQRLSQIPSDSLVCCVDGFDVLCGGPLDDLVERWGSFDRRIVFGAEKCCFHHFESVERHFEETSDGPCRFLNGGMFLGASDDLREMMETLLRWDQTQLREQFLSHRRAGHNFNDQTLFGYFAAQHPDRVALDTNSDLFWNVWGDYDRLATLFSFEDGRLRNNGTGTYPRFIHLSQIDRYYRVYV
;
A
#
# COMPACT_ATOMS: atom_id res chain seq x y z
N MET A 1 15.19 15.58 -0.73
CA MET A 1 14.39 14.75 -1.67
C MET A 1 12.99 15.33 -1.72
N LYS A 2 12.41 15.54 -2.91
CA LYS A 2 11.02 16.03 -3.04
C LYS A 2 10.06 14.84 -2.92
N SER A 3 8.97 15.00 -2.18
CA SER A 3 7.97 13.94 -1.96
C SER A 3 6.68 14.22 -2.72
N PHE A 4 6.05 13.18 -3.27
CA PHE A 4 4.76 13.22 -3.94
C PHE A 4 3.84 12.15 -3.36
N LEU A 5 2.55 12.47 -3.19
CA LEU A 5 1.52 11.52 -2.81
C LEU A 5 0.54 11.34 -3.96
N PHE A 6 0.42 10.12 -4.44
CA PHE A 6 -0.55 9.72 -5.47
C PHE A 6 -1.62 8.80 -4.91
N THR A 7 -2.82 8.96 -5.45
CA THR A 7 -3.90 8.01 -5.30
C THR A 7 -4.47 7.60 -6.66
N PHE A 8 -5.11 6.44 -6.72
CA PHE A 8 -5.74 5.91 -7.92
C PHE A 8 -7.26 6.04 -7.84
N SER A 9 -7.88 6.59 -8.87
CA SER A 9 -9.34 6.75 -8.99
C SER A 9 -9.72 7.03 -10.43
N SER A 10 -10.97 6.78 -10.84
CA SER A 10 -11.42 7.10 -12.20
C SER A 10 -11.45 8.62 -12.46
N THR A 11 -11.75 9.42 -11.44
CA THR A 11 -11.75 10.89 -11.49
C THR A 11 -11.24 11.48 -10.18
N ALA A 12 -10.77 12.74 -10.23
CA ALA A 12 -10.31 13.49 -9.05
C ALA A 12 -11.45 13.83 -8.06
N ASP A 13 -12.70 13.81 -8.52
CA ASP A 13 -13.88 14.11 -7.72
C ASP A 13 -14.66 12.87 -7.29
N ASP A 14 -14.07 11.68 -7.43
CA ASP A 14 -14.70 10.46 -6.97
C ASP A 14 -15.03 10.56 -5.47
N ARG A 15 -16.32 10.45 -5.17
CA ARG A 15 -16.86 10.59 -3.81
C ARG A 15 -16.36 9.48 -2.89
N ARG A 16 -15.98 8.32 -3.43
CA ARG A 16 -15.42 7.21 -2.65
C ARG A 16 -14.10 7.61 -2.00
N ALA A 17 -13.31 8.45 -2.67
CA ALA A 17 -12.03 8.92 -2.16
C ALA A 17 -12.12 10.20 -1.31
N ARG A 18 -13.33 10.53 -0.83
CA ARG A 18 -13.57 11.67 0.04
C ARG A 18 -12.77 11.58 1.35
N LEU A 19 -12.70 10.41 1.97
CA LEU A 19 -12.02 10.21 3.25
C LEU A 19 -10.53 10.57 3.16
N LEU A 20 -9.84 10.05 2.15
CA LEU A 20 -8.43 10.36 1.90
C LEU A 20 -8.24 11.85 1.63
N ARG A 21 -9.06 12.44 0.75
CA ARG A 21 -8.95 13.86 0.40
C ARG A 21 -9.17 14.80 1.59
N GLU A 22 -10.18 14.54 2.41
CA GLU A 22 -10.46 15.36 3.60
C GLU A 22 -9.36 15.22 4.65
N SER A 23 -8.88 14.00 4.90
CA SER A 23 -7.79 13.76 5.85
C SER A 23 -6.47 14.37 5.37
N CYS A 24 -6.10 14.23 4.10
CA CYS A 24 -4.93 14.92 3.52
C CYS A 24 -5.02 16.44 3.70
N ARG A 25 -6.19 17.04 3.42
CA ARG A 25 -6.40 18.49 3.61
C ARG A 25 -6.18 18.91 5.07
N LEU A 26 -6.66 18.13 6.03
CA LEU A 26 -6.48 18.41 7.46
C LEU A 26 -5.01 18.32 7.88
N GLN A 27 -4.23 17.45 7.23
CA GLN A 27 -2.79 17.27 7.48
C GLN A 27 -1.89 18.19 6.65
N GLY A 28 -2.47 19.09 5.83
CA GLY A 28 -1.70 19.96 4.94
C GLY A 28 -0.98 19.21 3.81
N VAL A 29 -1.43 18.01 3.46
CA VAL A 29 -0.80 17.14 2.47
C VAL A 29 -1.42 17.36 1.09
N GLN A 30 -0.58 17.67 0.09
CA GLN A 30 -1.01 17.73 -1.30
C GLN A 30 -1.20 16.30 -1.85
N LEU A 31 -2.41 16.02 -2.32
CA LEU A 31 -2.79 14.75 -2.94
C LEU A 31 -2.98 14.94 -4.44
N ASP A 32 -2.21 14.20 -5.24
CA ASP A 32 -2.33 14.14 -6.69
C ASP A 32 -3.04 12.85 -7.13
N TRP A 33 -3.72 12.90 -8.28
CA TRP A 33 -4.57 11.81 -8.77
C TRP A 33 -4.00 11.16 -10.02
N ILE A 34 -4.05 9.83 -10.04
CA ILE A 34 -3.75 9.01 -11.22
C ILE A 34 -5.05 8.35 -11.70
N PRO A 35 -5.54 8.68 -12.91
CA PRO A 35 -6.74 8.08 -13.46
C PRO A 35 -6.62 6.56 -13.63
N CYS A 36 -7.46 5.78 -12.93
CA CYS A 36 -7.58 4.33 -13.07
C CYS A 36 -9.03 3.89 -12.91
N GLN A 37 -9.56 3.13 -13.86
CA GLN A 37 -10.89 2.51 -13.76
C GLN A 37 -10.82 1.17 -13.02
N HIS A 38 -9.71 0.46 -13.15
CA HIS A 38 -9.46 -0.85 -12.55
C HIS A 38 -8.08 -0.89 -11.90
N THR A 39 -7.91 -1.69 -10.84
CA THR A 39 -6.62 -1.82 -10.13
C THR A 39 -5.51 -2.36 -11.03
N SER A 40 -5.85 -3.17 -12.05
CA SER A 40 -4.91 -3.66 -13.06
C SER A 40 -4.30 -2.57 -13.93
N GLU A 41 -4.88 -1.37 -13.97
CA GLU A 41 -4.33 -0.24 -14.74
C GLU A 41 -3.22 0.50 -13.98
N LYS A 42 -3.11 0.30 -12.66
CA LYS A 42 -2.12 0.99 -11.81
C LYS A 42 -0.70 0.95 -12.38
N PRO A 43 -0.15 -0.19 -12.84
CA PRO A 43 1.23 -0.21 -13.34
C PRO A 43 1.44 0.71 -14.55
N ARG A 44 0.55 0.63 -15.56
CA ARG A 44 0.65 1.46 -16.77
C ARG A 44 0.51 2.94 -16.45
N GLN A 45 -0.49 3.29 -15.65
CA GLN A 45 -0.79 4.68 -15.31
C GLN A 45 0.27 5.30 -14.41
N LEU A 46 0.84 4.51 -13.49
CA LEU A 46 1.93 4.98 -12.65
C LEU A 46 3.22 5.19 -13.45
N VAL A 47 3.56 4.32 -14.41
CA VAL A 47 4.72 4.55 -15.31
C VAL A 47 4.59 5.88 -16.06
N GLN A 48 3.40 6.14 -16.62
CA GLN A 48 3.12 7.40 -17.31
C GLN A 48 3.28 8.60 -16.37
N ARG A 49 2.73 8.53 -15.15
CA ARG A 49 2.89 9.60 -14.16
C ARG A 49 4.34 9.80 -13.77
N LEU A 50 5.06 8.72 -13.46
CA LEU A 50 6.45 8.77 -13.02
C LEU A 50 7.37 9.37 -14.08
N SER A 51 7.09 9.22 -15.38
CA SER A 51 7.85 9.85 -16.48
C SER A 51 7.89 11.38 -16.42
N GLN A 52 6.97 11.99 -15.68
CA GLN A 52 6.85 13.44 -15.50
C GLN A 52 7.41 13.92 -14.15
N ILE A 53 7.85 12.98 -13.31
CA ILE A 53 8.38 13.25 -11.98
C ILE A 53 9.91 13.28 -12.07
N PRO A 54 10.58 14.25 -11.42
CA PRO A 54 12.04 14.26 -11.38
C PRO A 54 12.60 12.95 -10.82
N SER A 55 13.69 12.46 -11.40
CA SER A 55 14.47 11.35 -10.84
C SER A 55 14.82 11.59 -9.37
N ASP A 56 14.98 10.51 -8.63
CA ASP A 56 15.25 10.51 -7.18
C ASP A 56 14.20 11.24 -6.32
N SER A 57 12.99 11.45 -6.83
CA SER A 57 11.87 11.92 -6.00
C SER A 57 11.30 10.77 -5.18
N LEU A 58 10.85 11.04 -3.96
CA LEU A 58 10.12 10.08 -3.16
C LEU A 58 8.65 10.08 -3.59
N VAL A 59 8.10 8.92 -3.93
CA VAL A 59 6.71 8.80 -4.36
C VAL A 59 5.99 7.81 -3.46
N CYS A 60 4.96 8.30 -2.78
CA CYS A 60 4.02 7.50 -2.00
C CYS A 60 2.77 7.27 -2.83
N CYS A 61 2.34 6.02 -2.98
CA CYS A 61 1.10 5.65 -3.62
C CYS A 61 0.18 4.99 -2.59
N VAL A 62 -1.08 5.39 -2.56
CA VAL A 62 -2.10 4.81 -1.67
C VAL A 62 -3.39 4.55 -2.44
N ASP A 63 -4.19 3.59 -1.99
CA ASP A 63 -5.55 3.38 -2.47
C ASP A 63 -6.43 4.58 -2.13
N GLY A 64 -7.38 4.87 -3.01
CA GLY A 64 -8.17 6.09 -2.88
C GLY A 64 -9.38 5.97 -1.99
N PHE A 65 -10.02 4.80 -1.92
CA PHE A 65 -11.41 4.69 -1.47
C PHE A 65 -11.56 4.38 0.02
N ASP A 66 -10.54 3.81 0.64
CA ASP A 66 -10.56 3.28 2.00
C ASP A 66 -9.25 3.59 2.75
N VAL A 67 -8.57 4.68 2.41
CA VAL A 67 -7.37 5.15 3.11
C VAL A 67 -7.62 6.48 3.82
N LEU A 68 -7.05 6.62 5.02
CA LEU A 68 -6.97 7.85 5.80
C LEU A 68 -5.52 8.35 5.87
N CYS A 69 -5.30 9.65 5.71
CA CYS A 69 -4.03 10.30 6.03
C CYS A 69 -3.96 10.64 7.52
N GLY A 70 -3.02 10.01 8.24
CA GLY A 70 -2.84 10.12 9.69
C GLY A 70 -1.85 11.19 10.15
N GLY A 71 -1.14 11.85 9.22
CA GLY A 71 -0.18 12.90 9.56
C GLY A 71 0.48 13.57 8.35
N PRO A 72 1.28 14.64 8.56
CA PRO A 72 2.01 15.32 7.51
C PRO A 72 3.12 14.43 6.92
N LEU A 73 3.68 14.81 5.76
CA LEU A 73 4.73 14.05 5.06
C LEU A 73 6.16 14.45 5.45
N ASP A 74 6.33 15.31 6.45
CA ASP A 74 7.61 15.98 6.75
C ASP A 74 8.75 14.99 7.09
N ASP A 75 8.41 13.86 7.72
CA ASP A 75 9.37 12.80 8.10
C ASP A 75 9.34 11.59 7.17
N LEU A 76 8.63 11.66 6.04
CA LEU A 76 8.45 10.51 5.15
C LEU A 76 9.78 10.01 4.57
N VAL A 77 10.70 10.92 4.26
CA VAL A 77 12.04 10.60 3.73
C VAL A 77 12.89 9.91 4.79
N GLU A 78 12.85 10.40 6.03
CA GLU A 78 13.60 9.82 7.16
C GLU A 78 13.09 8.42 7.48
N ARG A 79 11.76 8.25 7.60
CA ARG A 79 11.12 6.95 7.83
C ARG A 79 11.40 5.97 6.70
N TRP A 80 11.28 6.40 5.43
CA TRP A 80 11.64 5.55 4.30
C TRP A 80 13.09 5.06 4.37
N GLY A 81 14.02 5.95 4.75
CA GLY A 81 15.43 5.61 4.91
C GLY A 81 15.71 4.55 5.99
N SER A 82 14.86 4.44 7.02
CA SER A 82 15.06 3.46 8.10
C SER A 82 14.80 2.01 7.67
N PHE A 83 14.07 1.80 6.57
CA PHE A 83 13.83 0.48 6.01
C PHE A 83 15.03 -0.10 5.25
N ASP A 84 16.05 0.72 4.94
CA ASP A 84 17.24 0.33 4.19
C ASP A 84 16.90 -0.38 2.86
N ARG A 85 15.78 0.00 2.23
CA ARG A 85 15.30 -0.57 0.97
C ARG A 85 14.77 0.53 0.06
N ARG A 86 14.83 0.27 -1.25
CA ARG A 86 14.46 1.25 -2.28
C ARG A 86 12.94 1.41 -2.40
N ILE A 87 12.20 0.35 -2.10
CA ILE A 87 10.73 0.31 -2.15
C ILE A 87 10.23 -0.28 -0.82
N VAL A 88 9.19 0.33 -0.26
CA VAL A 88 8.53 -0.11 0.97
C VAL A 88 7.06 -0.30 0.68
N PHE A 89 6.51 -1.48 0.96
CA PHE A 89 5.07 -1.74 0.92
C PHE A 89 4.48 -1.74 2.31
N GLY A 90 3.20 -1.36 2.42
CA GLY A 90 2.42 -1.64 3.61
C GLY A 90 2.31 -3.14 3.83
N ALA A 91 2.29 -3.56 5.10
CA ALA A 91 2.11 -4.96 5.48
C ALA A 91 0.71 -5.19 6.10
N GLU A 92 0.25 -6.43 6.04
CA GLU A 92 -0.98 -6.91 6.67
C GLU A 92 -0.75 -8.22 7.44
N LYS A 93 -1.68 -8.54 8.34
CA LYS A 93 -1.58 -9.72 9.22
C LYS A 93 -2.00 -11.02 8.54
N CYS A 94 -2.87 -10.93 7.55
CA CYS A 94 -3.43 -12.09 6.86
C CYS A 94 -2.87 -12.17 5.44
N CYS A 95 -2.45 -13.35 5.01
CA CYS A 95 -1.98 -13.51 3.64
C CYS A 95 -3.15 -13.59 2.66
N PHE A 96 -3.34 -12.55 1.85
CA PHE A 96 -4.31 -12.53 0.76
C PHE A 96 -3.66 -12.29 -0.60
N HIS A 97 -4.26 -12.84 -1.65
CA HIS A 97 -3.90 -12.58 -3.06
C HIS A 97 -2.47 -12.95 -3.48
N HIS A 98 -1.75 -13.76 -2.70
CA HIS A 98 -0.38 -14.20 -3.02
C HIS A 98 -0.31 -15.65 -3.50
N PHE A 99 0.71 -15.95 -4.32
CA PHE A 99 1.12 -17.33 -4.59
C PHE A 99 1.62 -17.99 -3.30
N GLU A 100 1.49 -19.31 -3.18
CA GLU A 100 1.98 -20.04 -1.99
C GLU A 100 3.49 -19.86 -1.78
N SER A 101 4.28 -19.79 -2.85
CA SER A 101 5.72 -19.51 -2.76
C SER A 101 6.03 -18.12 -2.20
N VAL A 102 5.20 -17.13 -2.52
CA VAL A 102 5.32 -15.75 -2.02
C VAL A 102 4.91 -15.66 -0.56
N GLU A 103 3.83 -16.36 -0.17
CA GLU A 103 3.44 -16.49 1.24
C GLU A 103 4.57 -17.09 2.08
N ARG A 104 5.13 -18.23 1.66
CA ARG A 104 6.24 -18.88 2.36
C ARG A 104 7.46 -17.97 2.48
N HIS A 105 7.80 -17.26 1.40
CA HIS A 105 8.88 -16.28 1.44
C HIS A 105 8.67 -15.23 2.53
N PHE A 106 7.46 -14.67 2.64
CA PHE A 106 7.16 -13.69 3.68
C PHE A 106 7.14 -14.29 5.09
N GLU A 107 6.62 -15.51 5.26
CA GLU A 107 6.67 -16.22 6.56
C GLU A 107 8.10 -16.43 7.06
N GLU A 108 9.05 -16.68 6.14
CA GLU A 108 10.45 -16.94 6.45
C GLU A 108 11.29 -15.67 6.66
N THR A 109 10.90 -14.55 6.04
CA THR A 109 11.75 -13.34 5.95
C THR A 109 11.21 -12.12 6.70
N SER A 110 9.92 -12.09 7.03
CA SER A 110 9.29 -10.91 7.62
C SER A 110 9.21 -11.02 9.14
N ASP A 111 9.84 -10.06 9.81
CA ASP A 111 9.76 -9.91 11.26
C ASP A 111 8.76 -8.82 11.65
N GLY A 112 7.79 -9.16 12.51
CA GLY A 112 6.80 -8.22 13.03
C GLY A 112 5.37 -8.77 13.06
N PRO A 113 4.40 -7.95 13.52
CA PRO A 113 3.00 -8.33 13.62
C PRO A 113 2.29 -8.43 12.26
N CYS A 114 2.70 -7.62 11.27
CA CYS A 114 2.16 -7.65 9.91
C CYS A 114 3.22 -8.25 8.98
N ARG A 115 3.01 -9.47 8.47
CA ARG A 115 4.05 -10.22 7.75
C ARG A 115 3.87 -10.26 6.24
N PHE A 116 2.68 -9.95 5.74
CA PHE A 116 2.36 -10.15 4.33
C PHE A 116 2.22 -8.82 3.61
N LEU A 117 2.67 -8.74 2.36
CA LEU A 117 2.53 -7.52 1.56
C LEU A 117 1.05 -7.18 1.33
N ASN A 118 0.70 -5.92 1.56
CA ASN A 118 -0.55 -5.32 1.11
C ASN A 118 -0.29 -4.35 -0.06
N GLY A 119 -1.02 -4.53 -1.17
CA GLY A 119 -0.84 -3.73 -2.39
C GLY A 119 -1.49 -2.35 -2.39
N GLY A 120 -2.20 -2.00 -1.31
CA GLY A 120 -2.95 -0.74 -1.23
C GLY A 120 -2.10 0.46 -0.85
N MET A 121 -0.88 0.29 -0.34
CA MET A 121 0.01 1.39 0.02
C MET A 121 1.46 1.01 -0.21
N PHE A 122 2.21 1.88 -0.88
CA PHE A 122 3.65 1.69 -1.10
C PHE A 122 4.38 3.01 -1.33
N LEU A 123 5.69 2.99 -1.12
CA LEU A 123 6.58 4.14 -1.15
C LEU A 123 7.90 3.74 -1.80
N GLY A 124 8.52 4.64 -2.56
CA GLY A 124 9.87 4.40 -3.07
C GLY A 124 10.40 5.55 -3.89
N ALA A 125 11.67 5.47 -4.28
CA ALA A 125 12.23 6.40 -5.24
C ALA A 125 11.52 6.26 -6.59
N SER A 126 11.33 7.39 -7.29
CA SER A 126 10.57 7.45 -8.54
C SER A 126 11.08 6.48 -9.61
N ASP A 127 12.39 6.30 -9.68
CA ASP A 127 13.02 5.47 -10.71
C ASP A 127 12.92 3.99 -10.36
N ASP A 128 13.07 3.63 -9.09
CA ASP A 128 12.84 2.25 -8.59
C ASP A 128 11.38 1.82 -8.77
N LEU A 129 10.43 2.71 -8.45
CA LEU A 129 9.01 2.42 -8.69
C LEU A 129 8.68 2.30 -10.18
N ARG A 130 9.32 3.12 -11.04
CA ARG A 130 9.12 3.02 -12.48
C ARG A 130 9.62 1.69 -13.01
N GLU A 131 10.84 1.30 -12.63
CA GLU A 131 11.45 0.03 -13.05
C GLU A 131 10.63 -1.18 -12.57
N MET A 132 10.13 -1.14 -11.32
CA MET A 132 9.22 -2.16 -10.81
C MET A 132 7.99 -2.25 -11.71
N MET A 133 7.27 -1.14 -11.93
CA MET A 133 6.04 -1.15 -12.72
C MET A 133 6.27 -1.58 -14.18
N GLU A 134 7.35 -1.15 -14.81
CA GLU A 134 7.75 -1.60 -16.16
C GLU A 134 8.07 -3.10 -16.19
N THR A 135 8.66 -3.64 -15.12
CA THR A 135 8.89 -5.09 -14.98
C THR A 135 7.58 -5.85 -14.89
N LEU A 136 6.61 -5.39 -14.08
CA LEU A 136 5.28 -6.00 -14.00
C LEU A 136 4.54 -6.00 -15.35
N LEU A 137 4.72 -4.94 -16.15
CA LEU A 137 4.12 -4.81 -17.48
C LEU A 137 4.76 -5.74 -18.52
N ARG A 138 5.99 -6.20 -18.31
CA ARG A 138 6.69 -7.14 -19.20
C ARG A 138 6.35 -8.60 -18.91
N TRP A 139 5.79 -8.91 -17.75
CA TRP A 139 5.37 -10.27 -17.44
C TRP A 139 4.16 -10.71 -18.27
N ASP A 140 4.12 -12.00 -18.58
CA ASP A 140 2.91 -12.62 -19.12
C ASP A 140 1.87 -12.78 -18.00
N GLN A 141 1.07 -11.74 -17.81
CA GLN A 141 0.03 -11.72 -16.78
C GLN A 141 -1.09 -12.73 -17.06
N THR A 142 -1.27 -13.18 -18.31
CA THR A 142 -2.24 -14.24 -18.63
C THR A 142 -1.75 -15.56 -18.07
N GLN A 143 -0.50 -15.92 -18.35
CA GLN A 143 0.12 -17.13 -17.82
C GLN A 143 0.18 -17.11 -16.29
N LEU A 144 0.62 -15.99 -15.69
CA LEU A 144 0.66 -15.85 -14.23
C LEU A 144 -0.72 -15.97 -13.60
N ARG A 145 -1.75 -15.42 -14.24
CA ARG A 145 -3.14 -15.55 -13.79
C ARG A 145 -3.60 -17.01 -13.84
N GLU A 146 -3.34 -17.73 -14.94
CA GLU A 146 -3.69 -19.15 -15.05
C GLU A 146 -2.99 -20.00 -13.98
N GLN A 147 -1.69 -19.75 -13.77
CA GLN A 147 -0.91 -20.39 -12.70
C GLN A 147 -1.50 -20.09 -11.32
N PHE A 148 -1.83 -18.83 -11.04
CA PHE A 148 -2.44 -18.43 -9.77
C PHE A 148 -3.78 -19.12 -9.56
N LEU A 149 -4.65 -19.08 -10.58
CA LEU A 149 -6.01 -19.61 -10.49
C LEU A 149 -6.09 -21.13 -10.37
N SER A 150 -5.07 -21.86 -10.83
CA SER A 150 -4.98 -23.33 -10.70
C SER A 150 -4.61 -23.79 -9.28
N HIS A 151 -3.98 -22.93 -8.47
CA HIS A 151 -3.60 -23.22 -7.09
C HIS A 151 -4.28 -22.27 -6.08
N ARG A 152 -5.29 -21.51 -6.51
CA ARG A 152 -5.89 -20.47 -5.66
C ARG A 152 -6.62 -21.07 -4.48
N ARG A 153 -6.47 -20.41 -3.33
CA ARG A 153 -7.33 -20.63 -2.16
C ARG A 153 -8.67 -19.91 -2.35
N ALA A 154 -9.72 -20.40 -1.68
CA ALA A 154 -11.04 -19.77 -1.73
C ALA A 154 -10.95 -18.31 -1.26
N GLY A 155 -11.62 -17.39 -1.97
CA GLY A 155 -11.59 -15.95 -1.67
C GLY A 155 -10.37 -15.20 -2.20
N HIS A 156 -9.36 -15.88 -2.77
CA HIS A 156 -8.20 -15.24 -3.39
C HIS A 156 -8.47 -14.96 -4.87
N ASN A 157 -8.10 -13.75 -5.28
CA ASN A 157 -8.16 -13.27 -6.66
C ASN A 157 -6.76 -12.87 -7.15
N PHE A 158 -6.52 -13.02 -8.45
CA PHE A 158 -5.32 -12.46 -9.10
C PHE A 158 -5.52 -10.96 -9.33
N ASN A 159 -4.69 -10.13 -8.71
CA ASN A 159 -4.75 -8.67 -8.76
C ASN A 159 -3.35 -8.03 -8.70
N ASP A 160 -3.30 -6.70 -8.57
CA ASP A 160 -2.08 -5.93 -8.39
C ASP A 160 -1.25 -6.39 -7.18
N GLN A 161 -1.88 -6.71 -6.04
CA GLN A 161 -1.18 -7.28 -4.88
C GLN A 161 -0.48 -8.60 -5.21
N THR A 162 -1.06 -9.46 -6.06
CA THR A 162 -0.38 -10.67 -6.53
C THR A 162 0.91 -10.35 -7.27
N LEU A 163 0.88 -9.35 -8.15
CA LEU A 163 2.04 -8.93 -8.94
C LEU A 163 3.12 -8.30 -8.05
N PHE A 164 2.72 -7.43 -7.12
CA PHE A 164 3.63 -6.79 -6.16
C PHE A 164 4.30 -7.81 -5.23
N GLY A 165 3.54 -8.76 -4.69
CA GLY A 165 4.08 -9.83 -3.85
C GLY A 165 5.09 -10.69 -4.61
N TYR A 166 4.77 -11.05 -5.86
CA TYR A 166 5.68 -11.83 -6.70
C TYR A 166 6.99 -11.06 -6.99
N PHE A 167 6.91 -9.75 -7.26
CA PHE A 167 8.09 -8.91 -7.46
C PHE A 167 8.93 -8.81 -6.18
N ALA A 168 8.30 -8.55 -5.04
CA ALA A 168 8.98 -8.43 -3.75
C ALA A 168 9.76 -9.71 -3.41
N ALA A 169 9.16 -10.88 -3.61
CA ALA A 169 9.82 -12.17 -3.37
C ALA A 169 11.02 -12.43 -4.31
N GLN A 170 11.04 -11.84 -5.51
CA GLN A 170 12.15 -11.92 -6.46
C GLN A 170 13.25 -10.88 -6.18
N HIS A 171 12.95 -9.83 -5.42
CA HIS A 171 13.83 -8.68 -5.19
C HIS A 171 13.90 -8.29 -3.68
N PRO A 172 14.26 -9.21 -2.77
CA PRO A 172 14.29 -8.95 -1.32
C PRO A 172 15.36 -7.93 -0.90
N ASP A 173 16.35 -7.69 -1.75
CA ASP A 173 17.37 -6.66 -1.59
C ASP A 173 16.86 -5.24 -1.92
N ARG A 174 15.73 -5.13 -2.62
CA ARG A 174 15.14 -3.86 -3.06
C ARG A 174 13.86 -3.50 -2.31
N VAL A 175 13.11 -4.50 -1.85
CA VAL A 175 11.79 -4.31 -1.26
C VAL A 175 11.80 -4.62 0.24
N ALA A 176 11.25 -3.71 1.04
CA ALA A 176 10.90 -3.94 2.45
C ALA A 176 9.37 -3.98 2.62
N LEU A 177 8.95 -4.64 3.69
CA LEU A 177 7.60 -4.54 4.22
C LEU A 177 7.59 -3.70 5.50
N ASP A 178 6.61 -2.81 5.62
CA ASP A 178 6.36 -2.05 6.85
C ASP A 178 5.62 -2.91 7.89
N THR A 179 6.34 -3.87 8.45
CA THR A 179 5.79 -4.92 9.32
C THR A 179 5.31 -4.41 10.68
N ASN A 180 5.80 -3.25 11.11
CA ASN A 180 5.45 -2.60 12.37
C ASN A 180 4.49 -1.40 12.19
N SER A 181 3.97 -1.20 10.97
CA SER A 181 3.04 -0.11 10.66
C SER A 181 3.58 1.27 11.03
N ASP A 182 4.85 1.54 10.74
CA ASP A 182 5.49 2.83 11.00
C ASP A 182 5.07 3.90 9.96
N LEU A 183 4.83 3.49 8.72
CA LEU A 183 4.31 4.30 7.63
C LEU A 183 2.85 3.98 7.31
N PHE A 184 2.52 2.69 7.29
CA PHE A 184 1.35 2.12 6.67
C PHE A 184 0.67 1.14 7.63
N TRP A 185 -0.51 1.49 8.12
CA TRP A 185 -1.30 0.59 8.97
C TRP A 185 -2.47 0.01 8.19
N ASN A 186 -2.42 -1.29 7.89
CA ASN A 186 -3.60 -2.01 7.45
C ASN A 186 -4.36 -2.58 8.65
N VAL A 187 -5.63 -2.21 8.78
CA VAL A 187 -6.47 -2.61 9.93
C VAL A 187 -7.13 -3.98 9.75
N TRP A 188 -6.94 -4.64 8.61
CA TRP A 188 -7.49 -5.97 8.38
C TRP A 188 -6.87 -6.99 9.36
N GLY A 189 -7.75 -7.74 10.03
CA GLY A 189 -7.38 -8.59 11.17
C GLY A 189 -7.46 -7.90 12.54
N ASP A 190 -7.74 -6.59 12.59
CA ASP A 190 -7.79 -5.79 13.81
C ASP A 190 -9.16 -5.15 14.11
N TYR A 191 -10.15 -5.33 13.23
CA TYR A 191 -11.46 -4.67 13.33
C TYR A 191 -12.16 -4.89 14.68
N ASP A 192 -12.15 -6.12 15.21
CA ASP A 192 -12.80 -6.43 16.50
C ASP A 192 -12.18 -5.73 17.70
N ARG A 193 -10.95 -5.21 17.55
CA ARG A 193 -10.18 -4.56 18.61
C ARG A 193 -9.86 -3.10 18.29
N LEU A 194 -10.38 -2.56 17.18
CA LEU A 194 -10.00 -1.25 16.65
C LEU A 194 -10.13 -0.16 17.73
N ALA A 195 -11.21 -0.18 18.51
CA ALA A 195 -11.46 0.78 19.60
C ALA A 195 -10.36 0.83 20.69
N THR A 196 -9.55 -0.21 20.81
CA THR A 196 -8.42 -0.30 21.76
C THR A 196 -7.06 -0.14 21.09
N LEU A 197 -7.00 -0.29 19.75
CA LEU A 197 -5.77 -0.33 18.98
C LEU A 197 -5.30 1.03 18.49
N PHE A 198 -6.12 2.08 18.65
CA PHE A 198 -5.65 3.44 18.39
C PHE A 198 -5.90 4.37 19.57
N SER A 199 -5.09 5.41 19.63
CA SER A 199 -5.28 6.59 20.46
C SER A 199 -4.95 7.84 19.64
N PHE A 200 -5.35 9.01 20.13
CA PHE A 200 -4.92 10.29 19.59
C PHE A 200 -3.97 10.96 20.58
N GLU A 201 -2.75 11.22 20.15
CA GLU A 201 -1.70 11.90 20.93
C GLU A 201 -1.20 13.07 20.09
N ASP A 202 -1.27 14.30 20.63
CA ASP A 202 -0.86 15.54 19.95
C ASP A 202 -1.44 15.72 18.54
N GLY A 203 -2.73 15.37 18.38
CA GLY A 203 -3.44 15.48 17.09
C GLY A 203 -3.05 14.42 16.06
N ARG A 204 -2.23 13.43 16.44
CA ARG A 204 -1.80 12.32 15.58
C ARG A 204 -2.46 11.02 16.04
N LEU A 205 -2.82 10.18 15.07
CA LEU A 205 -3.27 8.82 15.36
C LEU A 205 -2.06 7.96 15.72
N ARG A 206 -2.11 7.30 16.87
CA ARG A 206 -1.12 6.33 17.33
C ARG A 206 -1.70 4.92 17.23
N ASN A 207 -0.94 3.99 16.65
CA ASN A 207 -1.24 2.56 16.73
C ASN A 207 -0.72 2.04 18.08
N ASN A 208 -1.61 1.69 19.00
CA ASN A 208 -1.25 1.21 20.32
C ASN A 208 -0.60 -0.19 20.30
N GLY A 209 -0.83 -0.97 19.25
CA GLY A 209 -0.27 -2.32 19.10
C GLY A 209 1.22 -2.32 18.77
N THR A 210 1.67 -1.34 17.99
CA THR A 210 3.08 -1.21 17.56
C THR A 210 3.78 -0.01 18.22
N GLY A 211 3.02 0.89 18.82
CA GLY A 211 3.49 2.15 19.39
C GLY A 211 3.86 3.21 18.36
N THR A 212 3.53 2.99 17.08
CA THR A 212 3.91 3.86 15.95
C THR A 212 2.83 4.90 15.62
N TYR A 213 3.18 5.83 14.73
CA TYR A 213 2.29 6.89 14.24
C TYR A 213 2.15 6.79 12.72
N PRO A 214 1.34 5.85 12.21
CA PRO A 214 1.24 5.58 10.78
C PRO A 214 0.78 6.82 10.01
N ARG A 215 1.39 7.01 8.83
CA ARG A 215 1.06 8.11 7.91
C ARG A 215 -0.20 7.84 7.12
N PHE A 216 -0.44 6.58 6.80
CA PHE A 216 -1.64 6.16 6.10
C PHE A 216 -2.25 4.94 6.78
N ILE A 217 -3.57 4.98 6.97
CA ILE A 217 -4.35 3.91 7.57
C ILE A 217 -5.27 3.37 6.48
N HIS A 218 -5.06 2.11 6.10
CA HIS A 218 -5.87 1.42 5.10
C HIS A 218 -6.94 0.60 5.81
N LEU A 219 -8.19 1.04 5.64
CA LEU A 219 -9.41 0.44 6.14
C LEU A 219 -9.89 -0.65 5.19
N SER A 220 -8.99 -1.57 4.82
CA SER A 220 -9.30 -2.56 3.79
C SER A 220 -10.46 -3.45 4.19
N GLN A 221 -11.38 -3.71 3.25
CA GLN A 221 -12.64 -4.46 3.46
C GLN A 221 -13.61 -3.83 4.49
N ILE A 222 -13.52 -2.52 4.74
CA ILE A 222 -14.44 -1.80 5.65
C ILE A 222 -15.91 -1.95 5.25
N ASP A 223 -16.19 -2.16 3.97
CA ASP A 223 -17.53 -2.39 3.42
C ASP A 223 -18.17 -3.69 3.96
N ARG A 224 -17.36 -4.69 4.34
CA ARG A 224 -17.85 -5.90 5.02
C ARG A 224 -18.35 -5.63 6.44
N TYR A 225 -17.84 -4.58 7.09
CA TYR A 225 -18.24 -4.20 8.45
C TYR A 225 -19.34 -3.13 8.46
N TYR A 226 -19.33 -2.19 7.51
CA TYR A 226 -20.36 -1.13 7.43
C TYR A 226 -21.72 -1.62 6.94
N ARG A 227 -21.80 -2.74 6.20
CA ARG A 227 -23.09 -3.34 5.81
C ARG A 227 -23.93 -3.86 6.98
N VAL A 228 -23.40 -3.87 8.21
CA VAL A 228 -24.13 -4.24 9.42
C VAL A 228 -24.77 -3.01 10.11
N TYR A 229 -24.39 -1.78 9.72
CA TYR A 229 -24.79 -0.54 10.40
C TYR A 229 -25.44 0.52 9.50
N VAL A 230 -25.89 0.15 8.28
CA VAL A 230 -26.73 0.98 7.42
C VAL A 230 -28.04 0.28 7.14
#